data_AF-A0A179HF34-F1
#
_entry.id   AF-A0A179HF34-F1
#
_cell.length_a   1.000
_cell.length_b   1.000
_cell.length_c   1.000
_cell.angle_alpha   90.00
_cell.angle_beta   90.00
_cell.angle_gamma   90.00
#
_symmetry.space_group_name_H-M   'P 1'
#
loop_
_entity.id
_entity.type
_entity.pdbx_description
1 polymer ?
#
loop_
_entity_poly.entity_id
_entity_poly.type
_entity_poly.pdbx_seq_one_letter_code
_entity_poly.pdbx_strand_id
1 'polypeptide(L)'
;MKFTAAAACLVAMASTVVSAYPVTGSVLNCRASPDTSSAVKKTYKKGDNVDISCQTEGPSVEGNSIWDKTQDGCYVADFYVKTGSSGYVKDKCPGTKPPTNPPGGKIPGPMVNDYPYKGKCGPVDRWAYFACQCTSFVAWRINERLNIKFNNHYKGPNWGNANTWDEAARKTGVKVNKTPVPGCIAQTNKGGGGAGHVAWVTKVSGDKVTIEEYNYRNYRAYGTRTVPKSTFENYIHIKV
;
A
#
# COMPACT_ATOMS: atom_id res chain seq x y z
N MET A 1 -36.24 -54.24 45.29
CA MET A 1 -35.05 -53.60 44.67
C MET A 1 -35.54 -52.52 43.72
N LYS A 2 -35.28 -51.24 44.02
CA LYS A 2 -35.62 -50.10 43.15
C LYS A 2 -34.32 -49.61 42.53
N PHE A 3 -34.16 -49.76 41.22
CA PHE A 3 -33.03 -49.20 40.48
C PHE A 3 -33.42 -47.83 39.95
N THR A 4 -32.90 -46.77 40.57
CA THR A 4 -32.92 -45.41 40.02
C THR A 4 -31.83 -45.30 38.95
N ALA A 5 -32.22 -45.15 37.69
CA ALA A 5 -31.31 -44.81 36.61
C ALA A 5 -31.01 -43.30 36.66
N ALA A 6 -29.75 -42.95 36.91
CA ALA A 6 -29.27 -41.58 36.77
C ALA A 6 -29.01 -41.30 35.29
N ALA A 7 -29.78 -40.37 34.70
CA ALA A 7 -29.52 -39.87 33.35
C ALA A 7 -28.31 -38.93 33.41
N ALA A 8 -27.15 -39.40 32.95
CA ALA A 8 -25.98 -38.56 32.73
C ALA A 8 -26.26 -37.65 31.52
N CYS A 9 -26.51 -36.37 31.78
CA CYS A 9 -26.60 -35.34 30.75
C CYS A 9 -25.17 -35.07 30.23
N LEU A 10 -24.79 -35.73 29.14
CA LEU A 10 -23.57 -35.43 28.39
C LEU A 10 -23.75 -34.06 27.73
N VAL A 11 -23.25 -33.02 28.39
CA VAL A 11 -23.06 -31.72 27.75
C VAL A 11 -21.95 -31.88 26.73
N ALA A 12 -22.31 -32.06 25.46
CA ALA A 12 -21.37 -32.00 24.35
C ALA A 12 -20.79 -30.58 24.32
N MET A 13 -19.55 -30.42 24.81
CA MET A 13 -18.80 -29.20 24.56
C MET A 13 -18.48 -29.17 23.07
N ALA A 14 -19.24 -28.37 22.31
CA ALA A 14 -18.88 -28.03 20.95
C ALA A 14 -17.54 -27.29 21.00
N SER A 15 -16.44 -27.99 20.76
CA SER A 15 -15.14 -27.36 20.52
C SER A 15 -15.29 -26.51 19.28
N THR A 16 -15.39 -25.19 19.45
CA THR A 16 -15.26 -24.27 18.33
C THR A 16 -13.89 -24.54 17.72
N VAL A 17 -13.85 -25.11 16.52
CA VAL A 17 -12.64 -25.21 15.72
C VAL A 17 -12.10 -23.80 15.57
N VAL A 18 -11.11 -23.45 16.40
CA VAL A 18 -10.31 -22.26 16.19
C VAL A 18 -9.61 -22.51 14.87
N SER A 19 -10.00 -21.77 13.84
CA SER A 19 -9.35 -21.86 12.54
C SER A 19 -7.94 -21.32 12.70
N ALA A 20 -7.02 -22.20 13.04
CA ALA A 20 -5.62 -21.89 13.19
C ALA A 20 -4.98 -21.97 11.79
N TYR A 21 -4.29 -20.91 11.39
CA TYR A 21 -3.76 -20.78 10.03
C TYR A 21 -2.24 -20.97 10.04
N PRO A 22 -1.68 -21.89 9.22
CA PRO A 22 -0.26 -22.18 9.27
C PRO A 22 0.59 -21.10 8.58
N VAL A 23 1.74 -20.80 9.17
CA VAL A 23 2.73 -19.86 8.62
C VAL A 23 3.48 -20.49 7.45
N THR A 24 3.59 -19.76 6.34
CA THR A 24 4.25 -20.21 5.11
C THR A 24 5.70 -19.71 5.00
N GLY A 25 6.01 -18.56 5.61
CA GLY A 25 7.35 -17.98 5.65
C GLY A 25 8.32 -18.76 6.56
N SER A 26 9.62 -18.70 6.28
CA SER A 26 10.66 -19.36 7.10
C SER A 26 10.69 -18.80 8.53
N VAL A 27 10.53 -17.49 8.66
CA VAL A 27 10.44 -16.74 9.91
C VAL A 27 9.42 -15.61 9.73
N LEU A 28 8.43 -15.53 10.61
CA LEU A 28 7.39 -14.49 10.58
C LEU A 28 7.41 -13.67 11.86
N ASN A 29 7.74 -12.39 11.74
CA ASN A 29 7.77 -11.47 12.88
C ASN A 29 6.36 -10.97 13.20
N CYS A 30 5.91 -11.21 14.43
CA CYS A 30 4.70 -10.65 15.00
C CYS A 30 5.01 -9.33 15.71
N ARG A 31 4.37 -8.25 15.27
CA ARG A 31 4.75 -6.88 15.60
C ARG A 31 3.75 -6.17 16.49
N ALA A 32 4.20 -5.15 17.21
CA ALA A 32 3.34 -4.40 18.13
C ALA A 32 2.19 -3.64 17.45
N SER A 33 2.37 -3.25 16.18
CA SER A 33 1.39 -2.60 15.30
C SER A 33 1.46 -3.23 13.89
N PRO A 34 0.44 -3.08 13.03
CA PRO A 34 0.44 -3.61 11.66
C PRO A 34 1.36 -2.80 10.73
N ASP A 35 2.66 -2.80 11.05
CA ASP A 35 3.71 -2.07 10.35
C ASP A 35 5.03 -2.84 10.43
N THR A 36 5.72 -3.02 9.30
CA THR A 36 7.00 -3.73 9.23
C THR A 36 8.15 -3.09 10.03
N SER A 37 8.02 -1.82 10.40
CA SER A 37 8.97 -1.08 11.25
C SER A 37 8.64 -1.16 12.74
N SER A 38 7.43 -1.63 13.09
CA SER A 38 7.03 -1.78 14.49
C SER A 38 7.87 -2.84 15.20
N ALA A 39 8.10 -2.63 16.50
CA ALA A 39 8.81 -3.55 17.38
C ALA A 39 8.27 -4.98 17.25
N VAL A 40 9.17 -5.95 17.17
CA VAL A 40 8.84 -7.38 17.15
C VAL A 40 8.54 -7.81 18.57
N LYS A 41 7.34 -8.35 18.78
CA LYS A 41 6.89 -8.89 20.07
C LYS A 41 7.13 -10.39 20.18
N LYS A 42 7.00 -11.10 19.05
CA LYS A 42 7.12 -12.56 18.95
C LYS A 42 7.53 -12.93 17.53
N THR A 43 8.08 -14.12 17.36
CA THR A 43 8.42 -14.67 16.04
C THR A 43 7.84 -16.06 15.91
N TYR A 44 7.23 -16.35 14.76
CA TYR A 44 6.74 -17.67 14.38
C TYR A 44 7.68 -18.30 13.35
N LYS A 45 7.76 -19.62 13.36
CA LYS A 45 8.48 -20.43 12.38
C LYS A 45 7.52 -20.95 11.33
N LYS A 46 8.07 -21.40 10.19
CA LYS A 46 7.27 -22.09 9.17
C LYS A 46 6.51 -23.27 9.77
N GLY A 47 5.22 -23.36 9.45
CA GLY A 47 4.33 -24.41 9.95
C GLY A 47 3.73 -24.15 11.33
N ASP A 48 4.20 -23.13 12.06
CA ASP A 48 3.51 -22.68 13.27
C ASP A 48 2.10 -22.23 12.91
N ASN A 49 1.15 -22.47 13.81
CA ASN A 49 -0.22 -22.03 13.64
C ASN A 49 -0.43 -20.65 14.27
N VAL A 50 -1.13 -19.78 13.54
CA VAL A 50 -1.52 -18.45 13.99
C VAL A 50 -3.03 -18.39 14.12
N ASP A 51 -3.50 -18.05 15.32
CA ASP A 51 -4.91 -17.78 15.58
C ASP A 51 -5.23 -16.31 15.33
N ILE A 52 -5.99 -16.05 14.27
CA ILE A 52 -6.36 -14.69 13.87
C ILE A 52 -7.57 -14.24 14.69
N SER A 53 -7.37 -13.20 15.51
CA SER A 53 -8.43 -12.56 16.29
C SER A 53 -9.29 -11.62 15.44
N CYS A 54 -8.64 -10.86 14.56
CA CYS A 54 -9.26 -9.94 13.62
C CYS A 54 -8.20 -9.49 12.60
N GLN A 55 -8.65 -8.85 11.53
CA GLN A 55 -7.76 -8.37 10.47
C GLN A 55 -7.83 -6.85 10.31
N THR A 56 -6.72 -6.26 9.89
CA THR A 56 -6.59 -4.82 9.64
C THR A 56 -5.73 -4.61 8.40
N GLU A 57 -5.52 -3.35 8.01
CA GLU A 57 -4.59 -3.00 6.96
C GLU A 57 -3.32 -2.39 7.53
N GLY A 58 -2.23 -2.52 6.77
CA GLY A 58 -0.93 -1.93 7.04
C GLY A 58 -0.12 -1.77 5.75
N PRO A 59 1.19 -1.48 5.85
CA PRO A 59 2.09 -1.51 4.70
C PRO A 59 2.00 -2.84 3.95
N SER A 60 2.01 -2.76 2.62
CA SER A 60 1.99 -3.95 1.76
C SER A 60 3.26 -4.76 1.94
N VAL A 61 3.11 -6.06 2.16
CA VAL A 61 4.17 -7.05 2.24
C VAL A 61 3.94 -8.02 1.08
N GLU A 62 4.88 -8.10 0.14
CA GLU A 62 4.79 -8.96 -1.05
C GLU A 62 3.46 -8.76 -1.83
N GLY A 63 2.98 -7.52 -1.91
CA GLY A 63 1.74 -7.17 -2.61
C GLY A 63 0.45 -7.35 -1.81
N ASN A 64 0.50 -7.84 -0.56
CA ASN A 64 -0.65 -7.99 0.33
C ASN A 64 -0.62 -6.95 1.47
N SER A 65 -1.69 -6.16 1.60
CA SER A 65 -1.82 -5.11 2.64
C SER A 65 -2.60 -5.54 3.88
N ILE A 66 -3.05 -6.79 3.95
CA ILE A 66 -3.78 -7.34 5.09
C ILE A 66 -2.78 -7.73 6.18
N TRP A 67 -3.10 -7.36 7.41
CA TRP A 67 -2.37 -7.73 8.60
C TRP A 67 -3.30 -8.42 9.58
N ASP A 68 -2.85 -9.56 10.09
CA ASP A 68 -3.59 -10.38 11.04
C ASP A 68 -3.21 -9.99 12.45
N LYS A 69 -4.19 -9.54 13.24
CA LYS A 69 -4.01 -9.45 14.69
C LYS A 69 -4.14 -10.85 15.25
N THR A 70 -3.05 -11.39 15.76
CA THR A 70 -3.02 -12.72 16.36
C THR A 70 -3.60 -12.67 17.79
N GLN A 71 -4.05 -13.81 18.31
CA GLN A 71 -4.45 -13.93 19.71
C GLN A 71 -3.27 -13.71 20.69
N ASP A 72 -2.02 -13.77 20.21
CA ASP A 72 -0.82 -13.37 20.97
C ASP A 72 -0.71 -11.83 21.16
N GLY A 73 -1.68 -11.04 20.67
CA GLY A 73 -1.75 -9.59 20.90
C GLY A 73 -0.75 -8.78 20.06
N CYS A 74 -0.36 -9.32 18.90
CA CYS A 74 0.55 -8.72 17.95
C CYS A 74 0.04 -8.91 16.50
N TYR A 75 0.71 -8.30 15.53
CA TYR A 75 0.27 -8.26 14.13
C TYR A 75 1.29 -8.93 13.22
N VAL A 76 0.83 -9.81 12.34
CA VAL A 76 1.64 -10.42 11.27
C VAL A 76 1.11 -10.03 9.90
N ALA A 77 1.95 -10.08 8.87
CA ALA A 77 1.50 -9.87 7.50
C ALA A 77 0.79 -11.13 6.99
N ASP A 78 -0.43 -10.95 6.47
CA ASP A 78 -1.30 -12.04 5.99
C ASP A 78 -0.66 -12.83 4.84
N PHE A 79 0.22 -12.20 4.04
CA PHE A 79 1.00 -12.88 3.00
C PHE A 79 1.69 -14.16 3.49
N TYR A 80 2.17 -14.16 4.74
CA TYR A 80 2.90 -15.28 5.32
C TYR A 80 2.01 -16.25 6.11
N VAL A 81 0.69 -16.08 6.08
CA VAL A 81 -0.29 -16.90 6.78
C VAL A 81 -1.20 -17.56 5.75
N LYS A 82 -1.34 -18.89 5.78
CA LYS A 82 -2.15 -19.62 4.81
C LYS A 82 -3.64 -19.52 5.15
N THR A 83 -4.23 -18.36 4.90
CA THR A 83 -5.66 -18.08 5.10
C THR A 83 -6.55 -18.64 4.00
N GLY A 84 -5.98 -18.93 2.82
CA GLY A 84 -6.70 -19.50 1.69
C GLY A 84 -7.52 -18.47 0.89
N SER A 85 -7.40 -17.18 1.21
CA SER A 85 -8.09 -16.07 0.56
C SER A 85 -7.09 -14.93 0.29
N SER A 86 -7.34 -14.14 -0.74
CA SER A 86 -6.66 -12.84 -0.97
C SER A 86 -7.41 -11.66 -0.35
N GLY A 87 -8.48 -11.94 0.40
CA GLY A 87 -9.30 -10.99 1.15
C GLY A 87 -9.46 -11.41 2.61
N TYR A 88 -10.25 -10.63 3.34
CA TYR A 88 -10.52 -10.88 4.76
C TYR A 88 -11.18 -12.25 5.00
N VAL A 89 -10.60 -13.02 5.93
CA VAL A 89 -11.14 -14.29 6.45
C VAL A 89 -11.70 -14.14 7.87
N LYS A 90 -11.45 -13.01 8.52
CA LYS A 90 -11.99 -12.63 9.83
C LYS A 90 -12.51 -11.19 9.82
N ASP A 91 -13.33 -10.87 10.82
CA ASP A 91 -13.84 -9.53 11.03
C ASP A 91 -12.70 -8.52 11.22
N LYS A 92 -13.00 -7.25 10.90
CA LYS A 92 -12.05 -6.15 11.08
C LYS A 92 -11.83 -5.85 12.56
N CYS A 93 -10.60 -5.51 12.93
CA CYS A 93 -10.26 -5.23 14.32
C CYS A 93 -11.06 -4.04 14.90
N PRO A 94 -11.74 -4.20 16.04
CA PRO A 94 -12.43 -3.10 16.70
C PRO A 94 -11.41 -2.10 17.27
N GLY A 95 -11.69 -0.80 17.15
CA GLY A 95 -10.87 0.25 17.76
C GLY A 95 -9.53 0.54 17.08
N THR A 96 -9.19 -0.10 15.96
CA THR A 96 -8.19 0.47 15.05
C THR A 96 -8.81 1.74 14.49
N LYS A 97 -8.40 2.93 14.95
CA LYS A 97 -8.64 4.16 14.19
C LYS A 97 -8.06 3.90 12.79
N PRO A 98 -8.89 3.78 11.73
CA PRO A 98 -8.33 3.88 10.40
C PRO A 98 -7.66 5.26 10.33
N PRO A 99 -6.47 5.42 9.73
CA PRO A 99 -6.02 6.77 9.40
C PRO A 99 -7.16 7.44 8.62
N THR A 100 -7.70 8.54 9.18
CA THR A 100 -8.93 9.18 8.72
C THR A 100 -8.82 9.55 7.24
N ASN A 101 -9.62 8.90 6.39
CA ASN A 101 -9.83 9.30 5.01
C ASN A 101 -11.34 9.37 4.70
N PRO A 102 -11.82 10.44 4.04
CA PRO A 102 -13.15 10.52 3.42
C PRO A 102 -13.31 9.53 2.24
N PRO A 103 -14.55 9.31 1.75
CA PRO A 103 -14.95 8.08 1.07
C PRO A 103 -14.48 7.97 -0.39
N GLY A 104 -13.85 6.83 -0.73
CA GLY A 104 -13.57 6.40 -2.10
C GLY A 104 -12.18 5.80 -2.32
N GLY A 105 -12.00 4.50 -2.02
CA GLY A 105 -10.93 3.63 -2.55
C GLY A 105 -9.49 3.89 -2.08
N LYS A 106 -9.02 3.19 -1.03
CA LYS A 106 -7.63 3.31 -0.55
C LYS A 106 -6.65 2.85 -1.63
N ILE A 107 -5.68 3.69 -2.07
CA ILE A 107 -4.25 3.33 -2.16
C ILE A 107 -3.30 4.53 -1.90
N PRO A 108 -2.79 4.66 -0.66
CA PRO A 108 -1.42 5.18 -0.44
C PRO A 108 -0.64 4.38 0.63
N GLY A 109 0.61 3.99 0.33
CA GLY A 109 1.50 3.17 1.18
C GLY A 109 2.45 3.97 2.09
N PRO A 110 3.45 3.32 2.73
CA PRO A 110 4.41 4.00 3.59
C PRO A 110 5.23 5.05 2.83
N MET A 111 5.37 6.23 3.43
CA MET A 111 6.13 7.37 2.89
C MET A 111 7.63 7.26 3.21
N VAL A 112 8.28 6.24 2.65
CA VAL A 112 9.70 5.96 2.86
C VAL A 112 10.44 5.96 1.52
N ASN A 113 11.76 6.12 1.56
CA ASN A 113 12.57 5.97 0.35
C ASN A 113 12.91 4.49 0.12
N ASP A 114 11.92 3.71 -0.32
CA ASP A 114 11.99 2.31 -0.74
C ASP A 114 12.20 2.16 -2.27
N TYR A 115 12.49 3.27 -2.96
CA TYR A 115 12.70 3.27 -4.41
C TYR A 115 13.95 2.47 -4.80
N PRO A 116 13.84 1.47 -5.70
CA PRO A 116 14.92 0.51 -5.96
C PRO A 116 16.20 1.13 -6.55
N TYR A 117 16.11 2.32 -7.16
CA TYR A 117 17.28 3.04 -7.68
C TYR A 117 17.79 4.14 -6.74
N LYS A 118 17.37 4.16 -5.47
CA LYS A 118 17.93 5.05 -4.44
C LYS A 118 19.46 4.93 -4.41
N GLY A 119 20.16 6.05 -4.66
CA GLY A 119 21.62 6.09 -4.68
C GLY A 119 22.27 5.37 -5.88
N LYS A 120 21.47 4.78 -6.78
CA LYS A 120 21.91 4.08 -8.00
C LYS A 120 21.35 4.79 -9.23
N CYS A 121 21.52 6.10 -9.25
CA CYS A 121 21.05 6.95 -10.34
C CYS A 121 21.89 6.70 -11.58
N GLY A 122 21.26 6.67 -12.75
CA GLY A 122 21.91 6.19 -13.95
C GLY A 122 21.09 6.47 -15.21
N PRO A 123 21.29 5.67 -16.26
CA PRO A 123 20.58 5.82 -17.52
C PRO A 123 19.09 5.44 -17.37
N VAL A 124 18.45 5.17 -18.48
CA VAL A 124 17.05 4.74 -18.55
C VAL A 124 16.83 3.44 -17.74
N ASP A 125 15.80 3.44 -16.90
CA ASP A 125 15.39 2.33 -16.06
C ASP A 125 14.43 1.36 -16.78
N ARG A 126 13.95 0.35 -16.05
CA ARG A 126 13.02 -0.67 -16.60
C ARG A 126 11.66 -0.13 -17.04
N TRP A 127 11.28 1.08 -16.62
CA TRP A 127 10.03 1.75 -17.01
C TRP A 127 10.26 2.76 -18.13
N ALA A 128 11.45 2.77 -18.72
CA ALA A 128 11.88 3.67 -19.78
C ALA A 128 11.97 5.15 -19.34
N TYR A 129 12.31 5.40 -18.07
CA TYR A 129 12.60 6.74 -17.53
C TYR A 129 14.02 6.85 -16.98
N PHE A 130 14.61 8.04 -16.96
CA PHE A 130 15.91 8.24 -16.31
C PHE A 130 15.82 8.00 -14.80
N ALA A 131 16.64 7.09 -14.28
CA ALA A 131 16.62 6.74 -12.86
C ALA A 131 16.89 7.95 -11.95
N CYS A 132 16.25 7.98 -10.78
CA CYS A 132 16.25 9.10 -9.83
C CYS A 132 15.61 10.40 -10.33
N GLN A 133 14.86 10.39 -11.44
CA GLN A 133 13.99 11.50 -11.83
C GLN A 133 12.58 11.33 -11.25
N CYS A 134 11.81 12.42 -11.25
CA CYS A 134 10.43 12.42 -10.74
C CYS A 134 9.54 11.41 -11.49
N THR A 135 9.64 11.36 -12.81
CA THR A 135 8.89 10.44 -13.67
C THR A 135 9.19 8.98 -13.36
N SER A 136 10.47 8.64 -13.22
CA SER A 136 10.91 7.28 -12.84
C SER A 136 10.38 6.86 -11.47
N PHE A 137 10.49 7.72 -10.46
CA PHE A 137 9.96 7.43 -9.12
C PHE A 137 8.45 7.24 -9.11
N VAL A 138 7.71 8.11 -9.80
CA VAL A 138 6.24 8.01 -9.88
C VAL A 138 5.82 6.79 -10.70
N ALA A 139 6.51 6.48 -11.80
CA ALA A 139 6.28 5.25 -12.56
C ALA A 139 6.43 4.01 -11.66
N TRP A 140 7.48 3.97 -10.85
CA TRP A 140 7.64 2.91 -9.86
C TRP A 140 6.50 2.88 -8.83
N ARG A 141 6.11 4.02 -8.24
CA ARG A 141 4.98 4.09 -7.29
C ARG A 141 3.68 3.56 -7.91
N ILE A 142 3.40 3.89 -9.17
CA ILE A 142 2.25 3.35 -9.91
C ILE A 142 2.33 1.83 -10.01
N ASN A 143 3.46 1.29 -10.46
CA ASN A 143 3.62 -0.16 -10.61
C ASN A 143 3.49 -0.90 -9.28
N GLU A 144 4.20 -0.40 -8.26
CA GLU A 144 4.28 -1.02 -6.93
C GLU A 144 2.95 -0.95 -6.18
N ARG A 145 2.29 0.22 -6.19
CA ARG A 145 1.11 0.46 -5.36
C ARG A 145 -0.18 0.08 -6.07
N LEU A 146 -0.27 0.23 -7.39
CA LEU A 146 -1.51 -0.01 -8.13
C LEU A 146 -1.54 -1.37 -8.83
N ASN A 147 -0.41 -2.09 -8.86
CA ASN A 147 -0.19 -3.31 -9.63
C ASN A 147 -0.54 -3.11 -11.12
N ILE A 148 0.02 -2.06 -11.71
CA ILE A 148 -0.18 -1.69 -13.12
C ILE A 148 1.17 -1.74 -13.82
N LYS A 149 1.22 -2.36 -15.00
CA LYS A 149 2.41 -2.37 -15.87
C LYS A 149 2.60 -1.03 -16.56
N PHE A 150 2.82 0.02 -15.77
CA PHE A 150 3.01 1.38 -16.26
C PHE A 150 4.46 1.57 -16.70
N ASN A 151 4.67 2.18 -17.86
CA ASN A 151 5.98 2.53 -18.40
C ASN A 151 5.81 3.74 -19.32
N ASN A 152 6.91 4.23 -19.89
CA ASN A 152 6.88 5.41 -20.76
C ASN A 152 6.06 5.25 -22.05
N HIS A 153 5.56 4.04 -22.35
CA HIS A 153 4.64 3.73 -23.44
C HIS A 153 3.32 3.14 -22.94
N TYR A 154 2.89 3.46 -21.71
CA TYR A 154 1.67 2.91 -21.12
C TYR A 154 0.46 3.16 -22.03
N LYS A 155 -0.19 2.07 -22.43
CA LYS A 155 -1.30 2.02 -23.41
C LYS A 155 -0.96 2.56 -24.81
N GLY A 156 0.32 2.61 -25.21
CA GLY A 156 0.77 2.89 -26.58
C GLY A 156 1.55 4.21 -26.75
N PRO A 157 0.96 5.37 -26.45
CA PRO A 157 1.63 6.68 -26.61
C PRO A 157 2.88 6.83 -25.75
N ASN A 158 3.83 7.64 -26.19
CA ASN A 158 4.96 8.08 -25.36
C ASN A 158 4.48 9.10 -24.31
N TRP A 159 4.70 8.81 -23.02
CA TRP A 159 4.32 9.67 -21.89
C TRP A 159 5.34 10.79 -21.65
N GLY A 160 6.61 10.54 -21.94
CA GLY A 160 7.68 11.54 -21.95
C GLY A 160 8.00 12.18 -20.60
N ASN A 161 8.40 13.44 -20.67
CA ASN A 161 8.70 14.26 -19.50
C ASN A 161 7.44 14.54 -18.68
N ALA A 162 7.60 14.99 -17.44
CA ALA A 162 6.48 15.24 -16.55
C ALA A 162 5.45 16.24 -17.11
N ASN A 163 5.90 17.23 -17.89
CA ASN A 163 5.04 18.22 -18.57
C ASN A 163 4.20 17.67 -19.73
N THR A 164 4.37 16.40 -20.12
CA THR A 164 3.59 15.76 -21.19
C THR A 164 2.68 14.65 -20.68
N TRP A 165 2.70 14.38 -19.36
CA TRP A 165 1.97 13.26 -18.77
C TRP A 165 0.45 13.49 -18.79
N ASP A 166 -0.02 14.72 -18.69
CA ASP A 166 -1.46 14.99 -18.70
C ASP A 166 -2.07 14.84 -20.10
N GLU A 167 -1.36 15.22 -21.16
CA GLU A 167 -1.77 14.94 -22.54
C GLU A 167 -1.75 13.43 -22.82
N ALA A 168 -0.68 12.71 -22.42
CA ALA A 168 -0.60 11.27 -22.59
C ALA A 168 -1.68 10.52 -21.81
N ALA A 169 -1.99 10.95 -20.58
CA ALA A 169 -3.08 10.42 -19.78
C ALA A 169 -4.43 10.59 -20.49
N ARG A 170 -4.74 11.80 -20.98
CA ARG A 170 -5.97 12.06 -21.75
C ARG A 170 -6.05 11.17 -22.99
N LYS A 171 -4.94 11.03 -23.73
CA LYS A 171 -4.85 10.22 -24.97
C LYS A 171 -5.08 8.72 -24.72
N THR A 172 -4.85 8.26 -23.49
CA THR A 172 -4.99 6.85 -23.07
C THR A 172 -6.28 6.58 -22.28
N GLY A 173 -7.19 7.55 -22.25
CA GLY A 173 -8.48 7.48 -21.56
C GLY A 173 -8.37 7.54 -20.03
N VAL A 174 -7.23 7.96 -19.49
CA VAL A 174 -7.04 8.18 -18.05
C VAL A 174 -7.67 9.51 -17.67
N LYS A 175 -8.44 9.51 -16.58
CA LYS A 175 -9.10 10.72 -16.08
C LYS A 175 -8.04 11.72 -15.58
N VAL A 176 -8.18 12.97 -16.00
CA VAL A 176 -7.34 14.10 -15.55
C VAL A 176 -8.25 15.25 -15.12
N ASN A 177 -8.11 15.72 -13.89
CA ASN A 177 -8.89 16.85 -13.38
C ASN A 177 -8.11 17.62 -12.30
N LYS A 178 -8.78 18.54 -11.58
CA LYS A 178 -8.20 19.34 -10.50
C LYS A 178 -8.52 18.81 -9.10
N THR A 179 -9.12 17.63 -8.99
CA THR A 179 -9.59 17.05 -7.73
C THR A 179 -8.63 15.94 -7.31
N PRO A 180 -7.71 16.19 -6.37
CA PRO A 180 -6.79 15.15 -5.93
C PRO A 180 -7.53 14.08 -5.12
N VAL A 181 -7.08 12.85 -5.27
CA VAL A 181 -7.38 11.74 -4.36
C VAL A 181 -6.06 11.05 -4.00
N PRO A 182 -5.92 10.46 -2.81
CA PRO A 182 -4.75 9.64 -2.51
C PRO A 182 -4.56 8.55 -3.57
N GLY A 183 -3.33 8.36 -4.04
CA GLY A 183 -2.98 7.43 -5.10
C GLY A 183 -3.01 8.00 -6.52
N CYS A 184 -3.47 9.24 -6.69
CA CYS A 184 -3.36 9.94 -7.98
C CYS A 184 -1.96 10.57 -8.14
N ILE A 185 -1.63 10.98 -9.36
CA ILE A 185 -0.38 11.68 -9.67
C ILE A 185 -0.67 13.18 -9.69
N ALA A 186 0.03 13.94 -8.87
CA ALA A 186 0.08 15.39 -8.96
C ALA A 186 1.06 15.79 -10.07
N GLN A 187 0.63 16.62 -11.01
CA GLN A 187 1.40 16.93 -12.22
C GLN A 187 1.37 18.44 -12.51
N THR A 188 2.48 18.97 -13.04
CA THR A 188 2.60 20.36 -13.51
C THR A 188 3.54 20.45 -14.70
N ASN A 189 3.24 21.37 -15.64
CA ASN A 189 4.09 21.61 -16.80
C ASN A 189 5.27 22.53 -16.48
N LYS A 190 5.25 23.16 -15.30
CA LYS A 190 6.26 24.12 -14.86
C LYS A 190 7.39 23.46 -14.07
N GLY A 191 8.58 24.06 -14.11
CA GLY A 191 9.75 23.63 -13.36
C GLY A 191 10.66 22.68 -14.14
N GLY A 192 11.76 22.27 -13.52
CA GLY A 192 12.72 21.31 -14.09
C GLY A 192 13.32 21.72 -15.43
N GLY A 193 13.51 23.03 -15.67
CA GLY A 193 14.00 23.54 -16.96
C GLY A 193 13.04 23.34 -18.13
N GLY A 194 11.73 23.20 -17.86
CA GLY A 194 10.71 22.94 -18.88
C GLY A 194 10.27 21.47 -18.97
N ALA A 195 10.91 20.56 -18.22
CA ALA A 195 10.49 19.15 -18.15
C ALA A 195 9.22 18.93 -17.31
N GLY A 196 8.76 19.94 -16.56
CA GLY A 196 7.65 19.83 -15.62
C GLY A 196 8.00 19.04 -14.36
N HIS A 197 6.99 18.65 -13.58
CA HIS A 197 7.16 17.82 -12.40
C HIS A 197 5.96 16.91 -12.13
N VAL A 198 6.22 15.69 -11.68
CA VAL A 198 5.21 14.75 -11.20
C VAL A 198 5.54 14.25 -9.80
N ALA A 199 4.51 14.02 -8.99
CA ALA A 199 4.63 13.49 -7.64
C ALA A 199 3.47 12.54 -7.33
N TRP A 200 3.69 11.61 -6.41
CA TRP A 200 2.67 10.67 -5.95
C TRP A 200 1.88 11.29 -4.78
N VAL A 201 0.55 11.38 -4.88
CA VAL A 201 -0.29 11.93 -3.80
C VAL A 201 -0.55 10.86 -2.75
N THR A 202 -0.11 11.09 -1.51
CA THR A 202 -0.31 10.14 -0.41
C THR A 202 -1.48 10.50 0.49
N LYS A 203 -1.79 11.78 0.62
CA LYS A 203 -2.90 12.26 1.44
C LYS A 203 -3.49 13.54 0.85
N VAL A 204 -4.80 13.69 1.01
CA VAL A 204 -5.51 14.95 0.75
C VAL A 204 -6.15 15.40 2.05
N SER A 205 -5.93 16.66 2.43
CA SER A 205 -6.44 17.23 3.68
C SER A 205 -6.91 18.65 3.43
N GLY A 206 -8.22 18.82 3.21
CA GLY A 206 -8.78 20.10 2.77
C GLY A 206 -8.17 20.54 1.44
N ASP A 207 -7.65 21.76 1.39
CA ASP A 207 -7.00 22.31 0.19
C ASP A 207 -5.51 21.96 0.06
N LYS A 208 -5.02 21.00 0.84
CA LYS A 208 -3.63 20.56 0.79
C LYS A 208 -3.50 19.12 0.31
N VAL A 209 -2.40 18.84 -0.38
CA VAL A 209 -1.95 17.50 -0.73
C VAL A 209 -0.62 17.22 -0.05
N THR A 210 -0.49 16.03 0.53
CA THR A 210 0.80 15.46 0.91
C THR A 210 1.27 14.57 -0.23
N ILE A 211 2.54 14.72 -0.60
CA ILE A 211 3.15 14.05 -1.74
C ILE A 211 4.48 13.39 -1.39
N GLU A 212 4.82 12.38 -2.20
CA GLU A 212 6.16 11.83 -2.35
C GLU A 212 6.70 12.18 -3.73
N GLU A 213 7.97 12.54 -3.79
CA GLU A 213 8.61 12.97 -5.03
C GLU A 213 10.10 12.65 -5.02
N TYR A 214 10.72 12.79 -6.19
CA TYR A 214 12.15 12.63 -6.37
C TYR A 214 12.69 13.79 -7.19
N ASN A 215 13.92 14.22 -6.90
CA ASN A 215 14.63 15.25 -7.64
C ASN A 215 13.90 16.61 -7.72
N TYR A 216 13.20 17.00 -6.65
CA TYR A 216 12.56 18.32 -6.56
C TYR A 216 13.42 19.34 -5.80
N ARG A 217 13.58 19.15 -4.48
CA ARG A 217 14.41 20.04 -3.62
C ARG A 217 15.89 19.69 -3.66
N ASN A 218 16.17 18.39 -3.62
CA ASN A 218 17.52 17.86 -3.54
C ASN A 218 17.82 17.06 -4.80
N TYR A 219 19.00 17.29 -5.39
CA TYR A 219 19.40 16.62 -6.61
C TYR A 219 19.36 15.10 -6.44
N ARG A 220 18.59 14.44 -7.31
CA ARG A 220 18.42 12.98 -7.39
C ARG A 220 18.14 12.32 -6.03
N ALA A 221 17.28 12.96 -5.23
CA ALA A 221 16.92 12.46 -3.91
C ALA A 221 15.41 12.49 -3.67
N TYR A 222 14.98 11.59 -2.79
CA TYR A 222 13.61 11.50 -2.30
C TYR A 222 13.24 12.71 -1.45
N GLY A 223 11.99 13.14 -1.58
CA GLY A 223 11.41 14.19 -0.75
C GLY A 223 9.93 13.95 -0.49
N THR A 224 9.45 14.57 0.58
CA THR A 224 8.03 14.66 0.87
C THR A 224 7.66 16.11 1.14
N ARG A 225 6.45 16.51 0.77
CA ARG A 225 5.93 17.84 1.06
C ARG A 225 4.44 17.78 1.28
N THR A 226 3.93 18.70 2.11
CA THR A 226 2.52 19.05 2.14
C THR A 226 2.38 20.46 1.57
N VAL A 227 1.62 20.60 0.49
CA VAL A 227 1.47 21.88 -0.25
C VAL A 227 0.01 22.14 -0.61
N PRO A 228 -0.37 23.40 -0.91
CA PRO A 228 -1.67 23.69 -1.50
C PRO A 228 -1.89 22.85 -2.75
N LYS A 229 -3.08 22.28 -2.93
CA LYS A 229 -3.42 21.48 -4.12
C LYS A 229 -3.27 22.26 -5.43
N SER A 230 -3.43 23.58 -5.38
CA SER A 230 -3.18 24.51 -6.48
C SER A 230 -1.71 24.61 -6.91
N THR A 231 -0.77 24.03 -6.16
CA THR A 231 0.65 23.95 -6.57
C THR A 231 0.82 23.11 -7.84
N PHE A 232 -0.05 22.13 -8.03
CA PHE A 232 -0.06 21.28 -9.20
C PHE A 232 -1.15 21.73 -10.16
N GLU A 233 -0.84 21.64 -11.45
CA GLU A 233 -1.79 22.02 -12.47
C GLU A 233 -2.81 20.91 -12.63
N ASN A 234 -2.43 19.64 -12.65
CA ASN A 234 -3.34 18.53 -12.89
C ASN A 234 -3.18 17.40 -11.87
N TYR A 235 -4.24 16.62 -11.73
CA TYR A 235 -4.24 15.33 -11.04
C TYR A 235 -4.66 14.22 -12.00
N ILE A 236 -3.80 13.22 -12.16
CA ILE A 236 -3.95 12.11 -13.10
C ILE A 236 -4.36 10.85 -12.32
N HIS A 237 -5.45 10.22 -12.76
CA HIS A 237 -6.19 9.20 -12.02
C HIS A 237 -6.09 7.84 -12.71
N ILE A 238 -4.93 7.18 -12.59
CA ILE A 238 -4.65 5.93 -13.30
C ILE A 238 -5.60 4.79 -12.88
N LYS A 239 -6.01 4.73 -11.60
CA LYS A 239 -6.89 3.68 -11.04
C LYS A 239 -7.83 4.18 -9.92
N VAL A 240 -7.74 5.46 -9.56
CA VAL A 240 -8.40 6.06 -8.38
C VAL A 240 -9.38 7.15 -8.78
#